data_AF-A0AAD7D9B2-F1
#
_entry.id   AF-A0AAD7D9B2-F1
#
_cell.length_a   1.000
_cell.length_b   1.000
_cell.length_c   1.000
_cell.angle_alpha   90.00
_cell.angle_beta   90.00
_cell.angle_gamma   90.00
#
_symmetry.space_group_name_H-M   'P 1'
#
loop_
_entity.id
_entity.type
_entity.pdbx_description
1 polymer ?
#
loop_
_entity_poly.entity_id
_entity_poly.type
_entity_poly.pdbx_seq_one_letter_code
_entity_poly.pdbx_strand_id
1 'polypeptide(L)' 'LAYIEWFSPFTRPEPDHLMYKVKRSMKDGERLGGIIPVQNIRRSIHLLPKFGPITPPHWKSSNV' A
#
# COMPACT_ATOMS: atom_id res chain seq x y z
N LEU A 1 20.09 1.11 11.71
CA LEU A 1 19.59 1.41 10.35
C LEU A 1 18.68 0.27 9.92
N ALA A 2 17.75 0.51 9.00
CA ALA A 2 16.89 -0.53 8.42
C ALA A 2 16.93 -0.43 6.90
N TYR A 3 16.98 -1.59 6.23
CA TYR A 3 16.77 -1.70 4.79
C TYR A 3 15.27 -1.76 4.50
N ILE A 4 14.81 -0.99 3.52
CA ILE A 4 13.43 -0.97 3.05
C ILE A 4 13.39 -1.11 1.53
N GLU A 5 12.29 -1.65 1.02
CA GLU A 5 11.94 -1.61 -0.40
C GLU A 5 10.80 -0.60 -0.59
N TRP A 6 10.90 0.27 -1.59
CA TRP A 6 9.89 1.27 -1.86
C TRP A 6 8.72 0.71 -2.66
N PHE A 7 7.52 1.21 -2.38
CA PHE A 7 6.34 1.02 -3.23
C PHE A 7 6.15 2.21 -4.17
N SER A 8 5.33 2.03 -5.20
CA SER A 8 4.91 3.10 -6.10
C SER A 8 4.22 4.24 -5.34
N PRO A 9 4.41 5.51 -5.72
CA PRO A 9 3.66 6.63 -5.18
C PRO A 9 2.15 6.41 -5.31
N PHE A 10 1.38 6.94 -4.35
CA PHE A 10 -0.07 6.94 -4.45
C PHE A 10 -0.52 7.84 -5.61
N THR A 11 -1.44 7.34 -6.42
CA THR A 11 -2.03 8.08 -7.54
C THR A 11 -3.51 8.34 -7.25
N ARG A 12 -4.42 7.69 -7.97
CA ARG A 12 -5.86 7.74 -7.71
C ARG A 12 -6.26 6.53 -6.89
N PRO A 13 -7.08 6.70 -5.84
CA PRO A 13 -7.63 5.56 -5.11
C PRO A 13 -8.63 4.82 -6.01
N GLU A 14 -8.79 3.52 -5.79
CA GLU A 14 -9.79 2.73 -6.52
C GLU A 14 -11.21 3.19 -6.15
N PRO A 15 -12.14 3.34 -7.11
CA PRO A 15 -13.45 3.94 -6.86
C PRO A 15 -14.32 3.20 -5.85
N ASP A 16 -14.25 1.87 -5.81
CA ASP A 16 -15.21 1.08 -5.03
C ASP A 16 -14.89 1.06 -3.53
N HIS A 17 -13.61 1.09 -3.17
CA HIS A 17 -13.14 0.92 -1.79
C HIS A 17 -12.21 2.04 -1.28
N LEU A 18 -11.89 3.01 -2.15
CA LEU A 18 -11.05 4.18 -1.87
C LEU A 18 -9.64 3.85 -1.33
N MET A 19 -9.13 2.65 -1.60
CA MET A 19 -7.76 2.26 -1.23
C MET A 19 -6.82 2.50 -2.41
N TYR A 20 -5.53 2.69 -2.12
CA TYR A 20 -4.51 2.86 -3.14
C TYR A 20 -3.89 1.53 -3.53
N LYS A 21 -3.92 1.23 -4.84
CA LYS A 21 -3.15 0.13 -5.38
C LYS A 21 -1.69 0.53 -5.47
N VAL A 22 -0.82 -0.23 -4.80
CA VAL A 22 0.63 -0.05 -4.88
C VAL A 22 1.30 -1.28 -5.48
N LYS A 23 2.43 -1.04 -6.16
CA LYS A 23 3.34 -2.09 -6.64
C LYS A 23 4.73 -1.83 -6.09
N ARG A 24 5.59 -2.86 -6.03
CA ARG A 24 7.00 -2.64 -5.72
C ARG A 24 7.61 -1.69 -6.75
N SER A 25 8.34 -0.69 -6.28
CA SER A 25 9.05 0.23 -7.16
C SER A 25 10.27 -0.49 -7.72
N MET A 26 10.48 -0.38 -9.03
CA MET A 26 11.53 -1.09 -9.76
C MET A 26 12.43 -0.06 -10.44
N LYS A 27 13.75 -0.33 -10.45
CA LYS A 27 14.74 0.44 -11.20
C LYS A 27 15.73 -0.54 -11.83
N ASP A 28 15.91 -0.45 -13.15
CA ASP A 28 16.83 -1.29 -13.92
C ASP A 28 16.63 -2.81 -13.72
N GLY A 29 15.36 -3.24 -13.55
CA GLY A 29 15.00 -4.64 -13.33
C GLY A 29 15.05 -5.09 -11.88
N GLU A 30 15.58 -4.28 -10.98
CA GLU A 30 15.75 -4.57 -9.56
C GLU A 30 14.77 -3.77 -8.69
N ARG A 31 14.52 -4.26 -7.47
CA ARG A 31 13.66 -3.55 -6.50
C ARG A 31 14.38 -2.30 -5.99
N LEU A 32 13.68 -1.16 -6.03
CA LEU A 32 14.23 0.09 -5.51
C LEU A 32 14.27 0.04 -3.98
N GLY A 33 15.48 -0.11 -3.43
CA GLY A 33 15.75 -0.16 -2.00
C GLY A 33 16.26 1.16 -1.41
N GLY A 34 16.28 1.24 -0.09
CA GLY A 34 16.89 2.33 0.66
C GLY A 34 17.28 1.91 2.07
N ILE A 35 18.27 2.59 2.65
CA ILE A 35 18.67 2.41 4.05
C ILE A 35 18.27 3.66 4.82
N ILE A 36 17.41 3.50 5.83
CA ILE A 36 16.90 4.61 6.65
C ILE A 36 17.23 4.43 8.14
N PRO A 37 17.32 5.54 8.92
CA PRO A 37 17.31 5.47 10.37
C PRO A 37 16.05 4.75 10.88
N VAL A 38 16.21 3.84 11.84
CA VAL A 38 15.09 3.05 12.40
C VAL A 38 14.05 3.98 13.06
N GLN A 39 14.49 5.10 13.63
CA GLN A 39 13.63 6.13 14.21
C GLN A 39 12.61 6.76 13.22
N ASN A 40 12.81 6.59 11.91
CA ASN A 40 11.84 7.02 10.89
C ASN A 40 10.66 6.03 10.77
N ILE A 41 10.82 4.79 11.26
CA ILE A 41 9.76 3.77 11.27
C ILE A 41 8.97 3.95 12.57
N ARG A 42 7.70 4.33 12.44
CA ARG A 42 6.84 4.60 13.61
C ARG A 42 6.16 3.34 14.13
N ARG A 43 5.34 2.70 13.29
CA ARG A 43 4.61 1.47 13.59
C ARG A 43 3.97 0.91 12.33
N SER A 44 3.62 -0.37 12.37
CA SER A 44 2.65 -0.93 11.43
C SER A 44 1.27 -0.33 11.66
N ILE A 45 0.47 -0.24 10.60
CA ILE A 45 -0.93 0.17 10.67
C ILE A 45 -1.79 -0.87 9.97
N HIS A 46 -2.98 -1.09 10.49
CA HIS A 46 -4.03 -1.82 9.78
C HIS A 46 -4.82 -0.81 8.96
N LEU A 47 -4.80 -0.96 7.65
CA LEU A 47 -5.62 -0.16 6.76
C LEU A 47 -6.95 -0.90 6.55
N LEU A 48 -8.05 -0.17 6.71
CA LEU A 48 -9.39 -0.66 6.44
C LEU A 48 -9.94 0.08 5.21
N PRO A 49 -10.57 -0.62 4.26
CA PRO A 49 -11.28 0.00 3.15
C PRO A 49 -12.26 1.06 3.63
N LYS A 50 -12.26 2.22 2.97
CA LYS A 50 -13.25 3.27 3.20
C LYS A 50 -14.31 3.18 2.11
N PHE A 51 -15.30 2.33 2.30
CA PHE A 51 -16.49 2.27 1.45
C PHE A 51 -17.65 3.07 2.08
N GLY A 52 -18.69 3.32 1.30
CA GLY A 52 -19.91 4.00 1.77
C GLY A 52 -20.72 3.15 2.76
N PRO A 53 -22.01 3.47 2.98
CA PRO A 53 -22.85 2.73 3.93
C PRO A 53 -23.06 1.25 3.58
N ILE A 54 -22.87 0.89 2.30
CA ILE A 54 -23.15 -0.44 1.76
C ILE A 54 -21.86 -0.97 1.13
N THR A 55 -21.39 -2.12 1.62
CA THR A 55 -20.31 -2.88 1.00
C THR A 55 -20.85 -3.66 -0.19
N PRO A 56 -20.17 -3.70 -1.35
CA PRO A 56 -20.59 -4.57 -2.45
C PRO A 56 -20.67 -6.05 -2.02
N PRO A 57 -21.79 -6.76 -2.24
CA PRO A 57 -22.02 -8.11 -1.68
C PRO A 57 -21.06 -9.19 -2.19
N HIS A 58 -20.39 -8.95 -3.32
CA HIS A 58 -19.47 -9.89 -3.94
C HIS A 58 -18.03 -9.77 -3.41
N TRP A 59 -17.79 -8.87 -2.46
CA TRP A 59 -16.49 -8.70 -1.83
C TRP A 59 -16.15 -9.86 -0.90
N LYS A 60 -14.90 -10.31 -0.99
CA LYS A 60 -14.25 -11.35 -0.20
C LYS A 60 -12.84 -10.87 0.13
N SER A 61 -12.23 -11.41 1.16
CA SER A 61 -10.85 -11.09 1.54
C SER A 61 -9.80 -11.34 0.43
N SER A 62 -10.17 -12.07 -0.63
CA SER A 62 -9.31 -12.37 -1.77
C SER A 62 -9.41 -11.36 -2.92
N ASN A 63 -10.45 -10.52 -2.96
CA ASN A 63 -10.71 -9.58 -4.06
C ASN A 63 -10.85 -8.11 -3.61
N VAL A 64 -10.63 -7.83 -2.32
CA VAL A 64 -10.57 -6.50 -1.70
C VAL A 64 -9.31 -6.40 -0.85
#